data_AF-A0A537X954-F1
#
_entry.id   AF-A0A537X954-F1
#
_cell.length_a   1.000
_cell.length_b   1.000
_cell.length_c   1.000
_cell.angle_alpha   90.00
_cell.angle_beta   90.00
_cell.angle_gamma   90.00
#
_symmetry.space_group_name_H-M   'P 1'
#
loop_
_entity.id
_entity.type
_entity.pdbx_description
1 polymer ?
#
loop_
_entity_poly.entity_id
_entity_poly.type
_entity_poly.pdbx_seq_one_letter_code
_entity_poly.pdbx_strand_id
1 'polypeptide(L)'
;MDLVPNNGFDDNLFPLNPDWAYFVETGQPPDANRLCNEFKYVGGSPLGSPPCTSQPVDRDGAGGATNRICARGRKPHSAYHGHVNFEPATYEGSLAWDTHSNSVYDDDDYGLQLHTVNAHGATAANPPGTIHLEFNSDETIDNFDNSPWWKRFHSAVDGSDARARQVIDGHLAEVTGLVGLDTAHTPAAESHPVYAMAIRTFRKVATSGVLAGKDQWSFFARSWGDEGYCSQHNHTLPPGRLTVRIPWLVGRRGTSAVPEPASGVKIVGIDDVWRTVSSGVTEISVLKGEGVLLTFDLSAPTSKHPLYFGTIGLQWTFAPPPTSRSTAASAPPVTPRNSARAARSRKNPDIEVQVERLWKRLPQRVRSTARALLRRPRLTLPKRRLRPRMIEPPLSPQRAMDAFVAPRLDPRVIARSTAQGRALCRAYKNRVPGYPGICPHARRK
;
A
#
# COMPACT_ATOMS: atom_id res chain seq x y z
N MET A 1 -7.34 6.25 20.00
CA MET A 1 -6.99 6.06 18.58
C MET A 1 -7.63 4.77 18.13
N ASP A 2 -8.97 4.75 18.01
CA ASP A 2 -9.67 3.57 17.52
C ASP A 2 -10.03 3.84 16.06
N LEU A 3 -9.80 2.87 15.17
CA LEU A 3 -10.18 2.92 13.77
C LEU A 3 -11.62 2.44 13.64
N VAL A 4 -12.54 3.29 13.19
CA VAL A 4 -13.97 3.00 13.17
C VAL A 4 -14.51 2.89 11.73
N PRO A 5 -15.34 1.88 11.42
CA PRO A 5 -15.96 1.71 10.10
C PRO A 5 -17.17 2.64 9.90
N ASN A 6 -16.99 3.95 10.10
CA ASN A 6 -18.06 4.96 10.04
C ASN A 6 -18.67 5.14 8.64
N ASN A 7 -18.00 4.63 7.61
CA ASN A 7 -18.44 4.66 6.22
C ASN A 7 -18.88 3.27 5.71
N GLY A 8 -19.10 2.31 6.62
CA GLY A 8 -19.53 0.96 6.30
C GLY A 8 -18.36 0.04 5.95
N PHE A 9 -18.67 -0.99 5.16
CA PHE A 9 -17.73 -2.05 4.80
C PHE A 9 -17.70 -2.27 3.28
N ASP A 10 -16.58 -2.77 2.78
CA ASP A 10 -16.38 -3.13 1.38
C ASP A 10 -16.93 -4.52 1.05
N ASP A 11 -16.70 -4.99 -0.19
CA ASP A 11 -17.16 -6.31 -0.66
C ASP A 11 -16.51 -7.50 0.07
N ASN A 12 -15.42 -7.27 0.80
CA ASN A 12 -14.69 -8.25 1.63
C ASN A 12 -15.10 -8.18 3.10
N LEU A 13 -16.00 -7.25 3.46
CA LEU A 13 -16.32 -6.87 4.83
C LEU A 13 -15.16 -6.23 5.61
N PHE A 14 -14.19 -5.65 4.92
CA PHE A 14 -13.23 -4.74 5.55
C PHE A 14 -13.85 -3.35 5.68
N PRO A 15 -13.48 -2.56 6.70
CA PRO A 15 -13.93 -1.18 6.79
C PRO A 15 -13.65 -0.41 5.48
N LEU A 16 -14.66 0.26 4.93
CA LEU A 16 -14.53 1.09 3.75
C LEU A 16 -14.36 2.54 4.18
N ASN A 17 -13.28 3.19 3.76
CA ASN A 17 -12.86 4.53 4.16
C ASN A 17 -13.04 4.77 5.67
N PRO A 18 -12.56 3.88 6.56
CA PRO A 18 -12.72 4.09 7.99
C PRO A 18 -12.00 5.37 8.44
N ASP A 19 -12.37 5.84 9.62
CA ASP A 19 -11.74 7.01 10.20
C ASP A 19 -11.34 6.77 11.65
N TRP A 20 -10.47 7.63 12.17
CA TRP A 20 -10.15 7.59 13.59
C TRP A 20 -11.34 8.10 14.39
N ALA A 21 -11.71 7.43 15.49
CA ALA A 21 -12.79 7.86 16.38
C ALA A 21 -12.65 9.34 16.79
N TYR A 22 -11.42 9.79 17.01
CA TYR A 22 -11.09 11.19 17.28
C TYR A 22 -11.53 12.14 16.14
N PHE A 23 -11.30 11.77 14.87
CA PHE A 23 -11.75 12.56 13.73
C PHE A 23 -13.28 12.59 13.64
N VAL A 24 -13.93 11.45 13.85
CA VAL A 24 -15.40 11.36 13.85
C VAL A 24 -16.02 12.25 14.92
N GLU A 25 -15.41 12.33 16.10
CA GLU A 25 -15.89 13.13 17.23
C GLU A 25 -15.58 14.63 17.09
N THR A 26 -14.43 14.99 16.52
CA THR A 26 -13.91 16.38 16.57
C THR A 26 -13.88 17.08 15.21
N GLY A 27 -13.99 16.34 14.10
CA GLY A 27 -13.78 16.81 12.74
C GLY A 27 -12.33 17.21 12.44
N GLN A 28 -11.36 16.79 13.26
CA GLN A 28 -9.94 17.11 13.11
C GLN A 28 -9.07 15.85 13.05
N PRO A 29 -8.06 15.79 12.16
CA PRO A 29 -7.09 14.68 12.16
C PRO A 29 -6.40 14.55 13.52
N PRO A 30 -6.32 13.35 14.10
CA PRO A 30 -5.64 13.16 15.38
C PRO A 30 -4.13 13.40 15.27
N ASP A 31 -3.55 14.02 16.30
CA ASP A 31 -2.11 13.96 16.54
C ASP A 31 -1.82 12.69 17.34
N ALA A 32 -1.54 11.60 16.63
CA ALA A 32 -1.31 10.28 17.23
C ALA A 32 -0.14 10.31 18.24
N ASN A 33 0.92 11.06 17.95
CA ASN A 33 2.07 11.18 18.84
C ASN A 33 1.66 11.81 20.18
N ARG A 34 0.84 12.87 20.15
CA ARG A 34 0.34 13.50 21.38
C ARG A 34 -0.68 12.64 22.10
N LEU A 35 -1.67 12.11 21.39
CA LEU A 35 -2.77 11.33 21.98
C LEU A 35 -2.27 10.04 22.63
N CYS A 36 -1.20 9.46 22.10
CA CYS A 36 -0.66 8.18 22.56
C CYS A 36 0.58 8.33 23.46
N ASN A 37 0.76 9.52 24.07
CA ASN A 37 1.90 9.81 24.97
C ASN A 37 3.24 9.37 24.35
N GLU A 38 3.46 9.79 23.10
CA GLU A 38 4.64 9.53 22.27
C GLU A 38 4.89 8.05 21.95
N PHE A 39 3.92 7.17 22.20
CA PHE A 39 4.05 5.71 22.14
C PHE A 39 5.16 5.20 23.05
N LYS A 40 5.30 5.77 24.26
CA LYS A 40 6.26 5.27 25.26
C LYS A 40 6.07 3.78 25.49
N TYR A 41 7.17 3.04 25.38
CA TYR A 41 7.19 1.59 25.47
C TYR A 41 8.26 1.12 26.44
N VAL A 42 7.92 1.15 27.74
CA VAL A 42 8.78 0.68 28.82
C VAL A 42 8.14 -0.55 29.45
N GLY A 43 8.88 -1.66 29.56
CA GLY A 43 8.42 -2.87 30.27
C GLY A 43 7.18 -3.55 29.67
N GLY A 44 6.94 -3.42 28.37
CA GLY A 44 5.76 -4.03 27.71
C GLY A 44 4.47 -3.22 27.79
N SER A 45 4.54 -1.94 28.22
CA SER A 45 3.41 -0.99 28.30
C SER A 45 2.52 -0.99 27.04
N PRO A 46 1.20 -0.74 27.17
CA PRO A 46 0.21 -0.84 26.08
C PRO A 46 0.24 0.31 25.05
N LEU A 47 1.44 0.69 24.58
CA LEU A 47 1.68 1.81 23.66
C LEU A 47 1.11 3.13 24.21
N GLY A 48 1.85 3.77 25.12
CA GLY A 48 1.40 4.96 25.83
C GLY A 48 0.75 4.65 27.19
N SER A 49 0.46 5.72 27.93
CA SER A 49 -0.27 5.70 29.20
C SER A 49 -1.08 7.00 29.31
N PRO A 50 -2.43 6.94 29.33
CA PRO A 50 -3.27 5.74 29.15
C PRO A 50 -3.05 5.05 27.77
N PRO A 51 -3.53 3.80 27.57
CA PRO A 51 -3.41 3.11 26.29
C PRO A 51 -3.89 3.96 25.11
N CYS A 52 -3.15 3.94 24.01
CA CYS A 52 -3.44 4.71 22.80
C CYS A 52 -4.80 4.36 22.17
N THR A 53 -5.20 3.10 22.27
CA THR A 53 -6.41 2.53 21.65
C THR A 53 -7.06 1.51 22.57
N SER A 54 -8.37 1.31 22.42
CA SER A 54 -9.11 0.21 23.04
C SER A 54 -9.13 -1.06 22.17
N GLN A 55 -8.75 -0.95 20.90
CA GLN A 55 -8.75 -2.06 19.95
C GLN A 55 -7.52 -2.96 20.13
N PRO A 56 -7.64 -4.27 19.85
CA PRO A 56 -6.47 -5.12 19.74
C PRO A 56 -5.63 -4.65 18.55
N VAL A 57 -4.33 -4.48 18.77
CA VAL A 57 -3.38 -4.10 17.73
C VAL A 57 -2.22 -5.06 17.69
N ASP A 58 -1.72 -5.34 16.50
CA ASP A 58 -0.43 -5.97 16.30
C ASP A 58 0.70 -4.94 16.38
N ARG A 59 1.90 -5.41 16.74
CA ARG A 59 3.11 -4.62 16.85
C ARG A 59 4.22 -5.33 16.10
N ASP A 60 4.63 -4.75 14.99
CA ASP A 60 5.79 -5.24 14.25
C ASP A 60 6.94 -4.24 14.35
N GLY A 61 8.10 -4.72 14.77
CA GLY A 61 9.28 -3.91 15.00
C GLY A 61 10.51 -4.68 14.62
N ALA A 62 11.54 -3.99 14.13
CA ALA A 62 12.74 -4.63 13.65
C ALA A 62 13.45 -5.50 14.70
N GLY A 63 14.12 -6.54 14.21
CA GLY A 63 15.02 -7.39 14.98
C GLY A 63 16.50 -6.95 14.93
N GLY A 64 17.31 -7.52 15.82
CA GLY A 64 18.77 -7.53 15.71
C GLY A 64 19.45 -6.16 15.59
N ALA A 65 20.33 -6.03 14.59
CA ALA A 65 21.10 -4.80 14.35
C ALA A 65 20.22 -3.66 13.83
N THR A 66 19.21 -3.99 13.00
CA THR A 66 18.27 -3.03 12.44
C THR A 66 17.42 -2.36 13.51
N ASN A 67 17.00 -3.10 14.56
CA ASN A 67 16.30 -2.51 15.70
C ASN A 67 17.05 -1.31 16.32
N ARG A 68 18.38 -1.39 16.43
CA ARG A 68 19.20 -0.30 16.99
C ARG A 68 19.26 0.93 16.09
N ILE A 69 19.04 0.74 14.80
CA ILE A 69 18.89 1.79 13.82
C ILE A 69 17.50 2.41 13.98
N CYS A 70 16.44 1.61 13.87
CA CYS A 70 15.04 2.03 14.00
C CYS A 70 14.75 2.76 15.32
N ALA A 71 15.30 2.32 16.45
CA ALA A 71 15.16 2.99 17.75
C ALA A 71 15.71 4.44 17.80
N ARG A 72 16.41 4.89 16.75
CA ARG A 72 16.92 6.26 16.57
C ARG A 72 16.25 7.02 15.43
N GLY A 73 15.23 6.44 14.78
CA GLY A 73 14.43 7.11 13.74
C GLY A 73 13.72 8.35 14.28
N ARG A 74 13.26 8.29 15.53
CA ARG A 74 12.64 9.44 16.22
C ARG A 74 12.92 9.48 17.71
N LYS A 75 12.64 10.66 18.30
CA LYS A 75 12.61 10.85 19.76
C LYS A 75 11.19 10.69 20.33
N PRO A 76 11.05 10.27 21.59
CA PRO A 76 12.11 9.75 22.45
C PRO A 76 12.58 8.36 21.99
N HIS A 77 13.86 8.02 22.17
CA HIS A 77 14.38 6.69 21.78
C HIS A 77 13.81 5.54 22.63
N SER A 78 13.06 5.86 23.68
CA SER A 78 12.32 4.91 24.53
C SER A 78 10.88 4.69 24.08
N ALA A 79 10.45 5.32 22.99
CA ALA A 79 9.19 5.01 22.36
C ALA A 79 9.24 3.64 21.68
N TYR A 80 8.09 3.16 21.24
CA TYR A 80 8.01 2.09 20.26
C TYR A 80 8.42 2.64 18.87
N HIS A 81 9.23 1.88 18.15
CA HIS A 81 9.72 2.20 16.81
C HIS A 81 9.48 1.01 15.88
N GLY A 82 8.34 1.06 15.20
CA GLY A 82 7.83 0.02 14.30
C GLY A 82 6.39 0.34 13.91
N HIS A 83 5.66 -0.64 13.42
CA HIS A 83 4.26 -0.50 13.01
C HIS A 83 3.31 -0.91 14.12
N VAL A 84 2.25 -0.14 14.30
CA VAL A 84 1.12 -0.45 15.19
C VAL A 84 -0.10 -0.70 14.32
N ASN A 85 -0.48 -1.95 14.20
CA ASN A 85 -1.38 -2.43 13.15
C ASN A 85 -2.76 -2.73 13.71
N PHE A 86 -3.79 -2.20 13.05
CA PHE A 86 -5.18 -2.32 13.47
C PHE A 86 -5.86 -3.48 12.74
N GLU A 87 -6.25 -3.25 11.49
CA GLU A 87 -6.95 -4.21 10.66
C GLU A 87 -6.78 -3.88 9.17
N PRO A 88 -7.05 -4.82 8.25
CA PRO A 88 -7.14 -4.48 6.84
C PRO A 88 -8.34 -3.56 6.60
N ALA A 89 -8.16 -2.52 5.80
CA ALA A 89 -9.25 -1.65 5.36
C ALA A 89 -9.06 -1.23 3.90
N THR A 90 -10.14 -0.73 3.32
CA THR A 90 -10.17 -0.25 1.94
C THR A 90 -10.37 1.25 1.90
N TYR A 91 -9.53 1.96 1.17
CA TYR A 91 -9.65 3.40 0.93
C TYR A 91 -9.78 3.71 -0.56
N GLU A 92 -10.57 4.74 -0.85
CA GLU A 92 -10.73 5.31 -2.17
C GLU A 92 -10.12 6.72 -2.22
N GLY A 93 -9.42 7.03 -3.31
CA GLY A 93 -8.77 8.33 -3.41
C GLY A 93 -7.96 8.52 -4.68
N SER A 94 -7.27 9.65 -4.77
CA SER A 94 -6.29 9.88 -5.84
C SER A 94 -4.87 9.69 -5.35
N LEU A 95 -4.06 8.98 -6.13
CA LEU A 95 -2.66 8.71 -5.82
C LEU A 95 -1.77 9.91 -6.11
N ALA A 96 -0.71 10.03 -5.31
CA ALA A 96 0.44 10.88 -5.59
C ALA A 96 1.72 10.11 -5.24
N TRP A 97 2.76 10.27 -6.05
CA TRP A 97 4.07 9.69 -5.78
C TRP A 97 4.69 10.32 -4.53
N ASP A 98 5.26 9.50 -3.66
CA ASP A 98 6.07 9.96 -2.54
C ASP A 98 7.55 9.62 -2.76
N THR A 99 7.88 8.33 -2.68
CA THR A 99 9.25 7.84 -2.61
C THR A 99 9.38 6.43 -3.17
N HIS A 100 10.62 6.04 -3.47
CA HIS A 100 11.04 4.66 -3.63
C HIS A 100 12.25 4.45 -2.75
N SER A 101 12.13 3.58 -1.76
CA SER A 101 13.22 3.35 -0.82
C SER A 101 14.39 2.64 -1.50
N ASN A 102 15.58 2.67 -0.89
CA ASN A 102 16.75 2.15 -1.56
C ASN A 102 16.85 0.62 -1.50
N SER A 103 16.49 0.01 -2.60
CA SER A 103 16.84 -1.31 -3.14
C SER A 103 18.11 -2.08 -2.71
N VAL A 104 19.10 -1.40 -2.15
CA VAL A 104 20.35 -2.01 -1.66
C VAL A 104 20.55 -1.80 -0.17
N TYR A 105 20.08 -0.68 0.37
CA TYR A 105 20.41 -0.25 1.72
C TYR A 105 19.20 -0.19 2.64
N ASP A 106 18.03 -0.47 2.08
CA ASP A 106 16.71 -0.34 2.67
C ASP A 106 15.82 -1.54 2.28
N ASP A 107 14.51 -1.40 2.31
CA ASP A 107 13.55 -2.44 1.93
C ASP A 107 13.15 -2.49 0.44
N ASP A 108 13.40 -1.46 -0.37
CA ASP A 108 12.93 -1.34 -1.77
C ASP A 108 11.41 -1.10 -1.92
N ASP A 109 10.83 -0.37 -0.98
CA ASP A 109 9.40 -0.10 -0.94
C ASP A 109 8.99 1.07 -1.84
N TYR A 110 7.82 0.91 -2.47
CA TYR A 110 7.15 1.96 -3.22
C TYR A 110 6.22 2.72 -2.28
N GLY A 111 6.57 3.98 -1.99
CA GLY A 111 5.78 4.89 -1.18
C GLY A 111 4.87 5.78 -2.01
N LEU A 112 3.57 5.71 -1.76
CA LEU A 112 2.55 6.57 -2.37
C LEU A 112 1.77 7.33 -1.29
N GLN A 113 1.22 8.47 -1.65
CA GLN A 113 0.20 9.15 -0.85
C GLN A 113 -1.17 8.89 -1.51
N LEU A 114 -2.15 8.47 -0.73
CA LEU A 114 -3.54 8.39 -1.17
C LEU A 114 -4.31 9.58 -0.60
N HIS A 115 -4.73 10.50 -1.47
CA HIS A 115 -5.66 11.55 -1.10
C HIS A 115 -7.06 10.96 -0.93
N THR A 116 -7.42 10.66 0.31
CA THR A 116 -8.70 10.03 0.65
C THR A 116 -9.83 11.05 0.57
N VAL A 117 -11.04 10.57 0.26
CA VAL A 117 -12.24 11.40 0.33
C VAL A 117 -12.39 11.93 1.76
N ASN A 118 -12.68 13.23 1.91
CA ASN A 118 -12.83 13.91 3.20
C ASN A 118 -11.67 13.74 4.20
N ALA A 119 -10.46 13.40 3.73
CA ALA A 119 -9.31 13.09 4.58
C ALA A 119 -9.51 11.89 5.52
N HIS A 120 -10.41 10.95 5.18
CA HIS A 120 -10.63 9.74 5.97
C HIS A 120 -9.32 9.00 6.26
N GLY A 121 -9.15 8.59 7.51
CA GLY A 121 -7.99 7.82 7.97
C GLY A 121 -6.71 8.64 8.14
N ALA A 122 -6.68 9.92 7.75
CA ALA A 122 -5.48 10.74 7.90
C ALA A 122 -5.23 11.13 9.37
N THR A 123 -3.96 11.18 9.76
CA THR A 123 -3.54 11.84 11.02
C THR A 123 -2.97 13.23 10.73
N ALA A 124 -2.76 14.02 11.79
CA ALA A 124 -2.12 15.33 11.69
C ALA A 124 -0.65 15.27 11.23
N ALA A 125 0.00 14.12 11.32
CA ALA A 125 1.39 13.92 10.88
C ALA A 125 1.50 13.60 9.38
N ASN A 126 0.42 13.09 8.76
CA ASN A 126 0.37 12.86 7.33
C ASN A 126 0.40 14.19 6.57
N PRO A 127 0.83 14.20 5.28
CA PRO A 127 0.47 15.29 4.39
C PRO A 127 -1.06 15.54 4.43
N PRO A 128 -1.50 16.81 4.32
CA PRO A 128 -2.92 17.13 4.52
C PRO A 128 -3.85 16.32 3.62
N GLY A 129 -4.77 15.58 4.24
CA GLY A 129 -5.79 14.79 3.56
C GLY A 129 -5.27 13.51 2.90
N THR A 130 -4.13 12.98 3.33
CA THR A 130 -3.59 11.72 2.80
C THR A 130 -3.36 10.67 3.87
N ILE A 131 -3.36 9.42 3.44
CA ILE A 131 -2.69 8.31 4.14
C ILE A 131 -1.48 7.87 3.32
N HIS A 132 -0.44 7.38 4.00
CA HIS A 132 0.71 6.80 3.32
C HIS A 132 0.39 5.36 2.89
N LEU A 133 0.86 4.95 1.71
CA LEU A 133 0.76 3.59 1.22
C LEU A 133 2.15 3.07 0.93
N GLU A 134 2.44 1.86 1.38
CA GLU A 134 3.72 1.19 1.08
C GLU A 134 3.52 -0.27 0.69
N PHE A 135 4.38 -0.72 -0.22
CA PHE A 135 4.50 -2.11 -0.63
C PHE A 135 5.86 -2.38 -1.26
N ASN A 136 6.39 -3.57 -1.00
CA ASN A 136 7.73 -3.95 -1.41
C ASN A 136 7.85 -4.33 -2.90
N SER A 137 8.91 -3.85 -3.57
CA SER A 137 9.15 -4.12 -4.99
C SER A 137 9.37 -5.61 -5.29
N ASP A 138 10.16 -6.33 -4.47
CA ASP A 138 10.52 -7.73 -4.64
C ASP A 138 9.25 -8.61 -4.56
N GLU A 139 8.27 -8.17 -3.75
CA GLU A 139 6.97 -8.80 -3.57
C GLU A 139 5.97 -8.48 -4.68
N THR A 140 6.16 -7.35 -5.39
CA THR A 140 5.19 -6.77 -6.32
C THR A 140 5.80 -6.41 -7.67
N ILE A 141 6.18 -5.14 -7.88
CA ILE A 141 6.42 -4.50 -9.19
C ILE A 141 7.57 -5.17 -9.97
N ASP A 142 8.59 -5.73 -9.31
CA ASP A 142 9.65 -6.49 -9.98
C ASP A 142 9.12 -7.69 -10.77
N ASN A 143 7.92 -8.15 -10.44
CA ASN A 143 7.25 -9.27 -11.10
C ASN A 143 6.27 -8.83 -12.21
N PHE A 144 5.98 -7.53 -12.33
CA PHE A 144 4.86 -7.00 -13.10
C PHE A 144 5.20 -6.54 -14.53
N ASP A 145 6.47 -6.59 -14.94
CA ASP A 145 6.99 -6.08 -16.22
C ASP A 145 6.33 -6.64 -17.51
N ASN A 146 5.45 -7.62 -17.37
CA ASN A 146 4.69 -8.15 -18.50
C ASN A 146 3.33 -7.45 -18.70
N SER A 147 2.92 -6.60 -17.76
CA SER A 147 1.84 -5.65 -17.95
C SER A 147 2.44 -4.34 -18.47
N PRO A 148 2.01 -3.82 -19.64
CA PRO A 148 2.61 -2.63 -20.24
C PRO A 148 2.61 -1.41 -19.32
N TRP A 149 1.52 -1.20 -18.56
CA TRP A 149 1.43 -0.05 -17.66
C TRP A 149 2.36 -0.21 -16.45
N TRP A 150 2.38 -1.39 -15.80
CA TRP A 150 3.27 -1.65 -14.67
C TRP A 150 4.74 -1.55 -15.08
N LYS A 151 5.12 -2.09 -16.24
CA LYS A 151 6.48 -1.92 -16.79
C LYS A 151 6.84 -0.45 -17.00
N ARG A 152 5.92 0.35 -17.55
CA ARG A 152 6.13 1.80 -17.76
C ARG A 152 6.33 2.50 -16.42
N PHE A 153 5.52 2.16 -15.42
CA PHE A 153 5.64 2.76 -14.09
C PHE A 153 6.96 2.38 -13.42
N HIS A 154 7.30 1.09 -13.40
CA HIS A 154 8.58 0.58 -12.91
C HIS A 154 9.77 1.30 -13.56
N SER A 155 9.80 1.37 -14.89
CA SER A 155 10.86 2.08 -15.63
C SER A 155 10.90 3.60 -15.34
N ALA A 156 9.77 4.21 -14.96
CA ALA A 156 9.71 5.62 -14.61
C ALA A 156 10.31 5.86 -13.22
N VAL A 157 10.01 4.99 -12.25
CA VAL A 157 10.58 5.00 -10.90
C VAL A 157 12.09 4.81 -10.94
N ASP A 158 12.59 3.84 -11.71
CA ASP A 158 14.02 3.64 -11.96
C ASP A 158 14.70 4.86 -12.60
N GLY A 159 13.92 5.67 -13.34
CA GLY A 159 14.40 6.86 -14.02
C GLY A 159 14.56 8.07 -13.10
N SER A 160 13.50 8.43 -12.36
CA SER A 160 13.49 9.49 -11.34
C SER A 160 12.11 9.67 -10.69
N ASP A 161 12.07 10.28 -9.51
CA ASP A 161 10.80 10.71 -8.86
C ASP A 161 9.94 11.60 -9.75
N ALA A 162 10.56 12.47 -10.56
CA ALA A 162 9.83 13.35 -11.46
C ALA A 162 9.12 12.55 -12.56
N ARG A 163 9.72 11.47 -13.05
CA ARG A 163 9.08 10.57 -14.02
C ARG A 163 8.02 9.70 -13.36
N ALA A 164 8.26 9.22 -12.14
CA ALA A 164 7.27 8.49 -11.36
C ALA A 164 5.99 9.32 -11.16
N ARG A 165 6.14 10.58 -10.71
CA ARG A 165 5.05 11.58 -10.59
C ARG A 165 4.23 11.73 -11.88
N GLN A 166 4.90 11.85 -13.03
CA GLN A 166 4.23 11.95 -14.34
C GLN A 166 3.39 10.72 -14.70
N VAL A 167 3.68 9.55 -14.12
CA VAL A 167 2.95 8.32 -14.40
C VAL A 167 1.79 8.11 -13.44
N ILE A 168 1.93 8.45 -12.16
CA ILE A 168 0.99 8.04 -11.10
C ILE A 168 0.14 9.18 -10.52
N ASP A 169 0.63 10.42 -10.51
CA ASP A 169 -0.06 11.51 -9.83
C ASP A 169 -1.46 11.76 -10.40
N GLY A 170 -2.44 11.94 -9.51
CA GLY A 170 -3.84 12.24 -9.84
C GLY A 170 -4.66 11.04 -10.32
N HIS A 171 -4.09 9.83 -10.36
CA HIS A 171 -4.84 8.64 -10.74
C HIS A 171 -5.80 8.24 -9.63
N LEU A 172 -7.07 8.01 -9.98
CA LEU A 172 -8.06 7.47 -9.05
C LEU A 172 -7.70 6.02 -8.73
N ALA A 173 -7.78 5.64 -7.46
CA ALA A 173 -7.52 4.30 -7.01
C ALA A 173 -8.48 3.87 -5.90
N GLU A 174 -8.68 2.55 -5.83
CA GLU A 174 -9.16 1.86 -4.64
C GLU A 174 -8.02 0.98 -4.13
N VAL A 175 -7.78 1.02 -2.82
CA VAL A 175 -6.62 0.39 -2.18
C VAL A 175 -7.07 -0.35 -0.93
N THR A 176 -6.80 -1.65 -0.87
CA THR A 176 -6.98 -2.46 0.33
C THR A 176 -5.61 -2.81 0.91
N GLY A 177 -5.39 -2.51 2.18
CA GLY A 177 -4.12 -2.79 2.85
C GLY A 177 -4.27 -2.87 4.36
N LEU A 178 -3.19 -3.27 5.04
CA LEU A 178 -3.14 -3.29 6.49
C LEU A 178 -3.01 -1.86 7.03
N VAL A 179 -4.04 -1.37 7.71
CA VAL A 179 -4.04 -0.01 8.24
C VAL A 179 -3.41 0.01 9.62
N GLY A 180 -2.48 0.94 9.79
CA GLY A 180 -1.70 1.10 11.00
C GLY A 180 -1.23 2.52 11.24
N LEU A 181 -0.38 2.63 12.25
CA LEU A 181 0.44 3.80 12.50
C LEU A 181 1.91 3.42 12.35
N ASP A 182 2.61 4.06 11.43
CA ASP A 182 4.07 3.99 11.37
C ASP A 182 4.63 4.83 12.52
N THR A 183 5.22 4.15 13.51
CA THR A 183 5.88 4.78 14.65
C THR A 183 7.41 4.64 14.59
N ALA A 184 7.98 4.09 13.53
CA ALA A 184 9.40 4.23 13.25
C ALA A 184 9.72 5.69 12.88
N HIS A 185 8.78 6.34 12.19
CA HIS A 185 8.78 7.77 11.85
C HIS A 185 7.89 8.61 12.76
N THR A 186 7.66 9.86 12.36
CA THR A 186 6.64 10.69 13.02
C THR A 186 5.31 9.94 12.95
N PRO A 187 4.67 9.58 14.08
CA PRO A 187 3.49 8.72 14.09
C PRO A 187 2.40 9.20 13.14
N ALA A 188 2.23 8.49 12.03
CA ALA A 188 1.34 8.85 10.93
C ALA A 188 0.54 7.62 10.47
N ALA A 189 -0.64 7.85 9.88
CA ALA A 189 -1.44 6.78 9.31
C ALA A 189 -0.76 6.21 8.07
N GLU A 190 -0.72 4.89 8.01
CA GLU A 190 -0.13 4.14 6.93
C GLU A 190 -0.99 2.92 6.59
N SER A 191 -0.96 2.54 5.31
CA SER A 191 -1.44 1.26 4.81
C SER A 191 -0.25 0.47 4.26
N HIS A 192 0.35 -0.38 5.08
CA HIS A 192 1.52 -1.20 4.77
C HIS A 192 1.36 -2.57 5.42
N PRO A 193 1.39 -3.69 4.68
CA PRO A 193 1.38 -3.78 3.22
C PRO A 193 0.05 -3.39 2.57
N VAL A 194 0.14 -2.83 1.37
CA VAL A 194 -0.96 -2.87 0.41
C VAL A 194 -1.16 -4.31 -0.08
N TYR A 195 -2.35 -4.86 0.14
CA TYR A 195 -2.77 -6.18 -0.32
C TYR A 195 -3.35 -6.14 -1.73
N ALA A 196 -4.10 -5.10 -2.06
CA ALA A 196 -4.67 -4.94 -3.39
C ALA A 196 -4.84 -3.47 -3.77
N MET A 197 -4.76 -3.22 -5.07
CA MET A 197 -4.91 -1.88 -5.63
C MET A 197 -5.52 -1.98 -7.02
N ALA A 198 -6.50 -1.14 -7.32
CA ALA A 198 -6.98 -0.87 -8.68
C ALA A 198 -6.83 0.62 -9.00
N ILE A 199 -6.15 0.93 -10.11
CA ILE A 199 -5.74 2.29 -10.50
C ILE A 199 -6.34 2.63 -11.85
N ARG A 200 -7.04 3.76 -12.00
CA ARG A 200 -7.53 4.23 -13.29
C ARG A 200 -6.41 4.86 -14.11
N THR A 201 -5.84 4.08 -15.03
CA THR A 201 -4.66 4.41 -15.85
C THR A 201 -4.95 5.13 -17.15
N PHE A 202 -6.20 5.07 -17.61
CA PHE A 202 -6.66 5.79 -18.79
C PHE A 202 -8.15 6.08 -18.69
N ARG A 203 -8.56 7.23 -19.23
CA ARG A 203 -9.98 7.61 -19.35
C ARG A 203 -10.20 8.36 -20.65
N LYS A 204 -11.10 7.84 -21.49
CA LYS A 204 -11.65 8.51 -22.65
C LYS A 204 -13.06 8.97 -22.29
N VAL A 205 -13.20 10.28 -22.10
CA VAL A 205 -14.49 10.92 -21.82
C VAL A 205 -15.35 10.90 -23.08
N ALA A 206 -16.63 10.60 -22.92
CA ALA A 206 -17.64 10.72 -23.96
C ALA A 206 -17.70 12.17 -24.48
N THR A 207 -17.34 12.40 -25.73
CA THR A 207 -17.55 13.69 -26.41
C THR A 207 -19.02 13.85 -26.78
N SER A 208 -19.54 15.08 -26.72
CA SER A 208 -20.94 15.41 -27.05
C SER A 208 -21.40 14.68 -28.31
N GLY A 209 -22.44 13.84 -28.16
CA GLY A 209 -23.03 13.04 -29.25
C GLY A 209 -22.75 11.54 -29.18
N VAL A 210 -21.73 11.08 -28.46
CA VAL A 210 -21.44 9.64 -28.29
C VAL A 210 -21.65 9.25 -26.83
N LEU A 211 -22.68 8.44 -26.55
CA LEU A 211 -23.03 7.94 -25.21
C LEU A 211 -22.08 6.84 -24.69
N ALA A 212 -20.84 6.81 -25.15
CA ALA A 212 -19.86 5.77 -24.84
C ALA A 212 -18.55 6.37 -24.31
N GLY A 213 -18.13 5.94 -23.12
CA GLY A 213 -16.81 6.24 -22.55
C GLY A 213 -15.98 4.96 -22.41
N LYS A 214 -14.65 5.10 -22.38
CA LYS A 214 -13.75 3.97 -22.15
C LYS A 214 -12.72 4.31 -21.09
N ASP A 215 -12.62 3.48 -20.06
CA ASP A 215 -11.59 3.62 -19.03
C ASP A 215 -10.73 2.34 -18.95
N GLN A 216 -9.47 2.48 -18.57
CA GLN A 216 -8.59 1.34 -18.29
C GLN A 216 -8.12 1.39 -16.85
N TRP A 217 -8.13 0.24 -16.20
CA TRP A 217 -7.66 0.06 -14.84
C TRP A 217 -6.50 -0.93 -14.80
N SER A 218 -5.41 -0.58 -14.10
CA SER A 218 -4.34 -1.52 -13.74
C SER A 218 -4.57 -1.99 -12.32
N PHE A 219 -4.30 -3.25 -12.02
CA PHE A 219 -4.50 -3.79 -10.69
C PHE A 219 -3.42 -4.78 -10.26
N PHE A 220 -3.32 -4.98 -8.95
CA PHE A 220 -2.77 -6.18 -8.35
C PHE A 220 -3.57 -6.61 -7.10
N ALA A 221 -3.45 -7.88 -6.73
CA ALA A 221 -4.04 -8.45 -5.52
C ALA A 221 -3.20 -9.61 -4.98
N ARG A 222 -2.93 -9.61 -3.67
CA ARG A 222 -2.15 -10.61 -2.93
C ARG A 222 -2.70 -10.77 -1.51
N SER A 223 -2.37 -11.89 -0.85
CA SER A 223 -2.81 -12.17 0.53
C SER A 223 -1.69 -12.11 1.57
N TRP A 224 -0.55 -11.49 1.23
CA TRP A 224 0.65 -11.48 2.08
C TRP A 224 1.52 -10.26 1.79
N GLY A 225 2.36 -9.83 2.73
CA GLY A 225 3.42 -8.82 2.57
C GLY A 225 4.14 -8.46 3.87
N ASP A 226 5.35 -7.92 3.76
CA ASP A 226 6.07 -7.31 4.90
C ASP A 226 5.78 -5.81 5.06
N GLU A 227 6.32 -5.22 6.14
CA GLU A 227 6.25 -3.77 6.44
C GLU A 227 7.64 -3.11 6.39
N GLY A 228 8.50 -3.55 5.49
CA GLY A 228 9.77 -2.86 5.23
C GLY A 228 10.87 -3.02 6.29
N TYR A 229 11.69 -1.99 6.45
CA TYR A 229 13.00 -2.04 7.11
C TYR A 229 12.89 -2.12 8.63
N CYS A 230 11.93 -1.39 9.20
CA CYS A 230 11.71 -1.32 10.64
C CYS A 230 10.70 -2.36 11.18
N SER A 231 10.51 -3.45 10.44
CA SER A 231 9.63 -4.58 10.75
C SER A 231 10.36 -5.93 10.60
N GLN A 232 9.70 -7.02 10.96
CA GLN A 232 10.23 -8.38 10.78
C GLN A 232 9.15 -9.44 10.51
N HIS A 233 7.87 -9.08 10.51
CA HIS A 233 6.78 -10.00 10.23
C HIS A 233 6.34 -9.93 8.77
N ASN A 234 5.74 -11.04 8.35
CA ASN A 234 4.89 -11.11 7.18
C ASN A 234 3.44 -11.10 7.67
N HIS A 235 2.66 -10.20 7.10
CA HIS A 235 1.25 -9.99 7.40
C HIS A 235 0.42 -10.64 6.31
N THR A 236 -0.60 -11.40 6.70
CA THR A 236 -1.36 -12.20 5.75
C THR A 236 -2.85 -12.06 5.95
N LEU A 237 -3.59 -12.03 4.84
CA LEU A 237 -5.02 -12.26 4.84
C LEU A 237 -5.30 -13.76 4.97
N PRO A 238 -6.43 -14.17 5.58
CA PRO A 238 -6.85 -15.55 5.56
C PRO A 238 -6.98 -16.08 4.11
N PRO A 239 -6.76 -17.38 3.86
CA PRO A 239 -7.00 -17.93 2.53
C PRO A 239 -8.45 -17.73 2.11
N GLY A 240 -8.67 -17.21 0.90
CA GLY A 240 -10.02 -16.97 0.42
C GLY A 240 -10.06 -16.06 -0.80
N ARG A 241 -11.23 -15.50 -1.05
CA ARG A 241 -11.43 -14.56 -2.15
C ARG A 241 -11.14 -13.14 -1.68
N LEU A 242 -10.49 -12.35 -2.52
CA LEU A 242 -10.31 -10.92 -2.32
C LEU A 242 -10.93 -10.17 -3.50
N THR A 243 -11.84 -9.25 -3.21
CA THR A 243 -12.54 -8.43 -4.18
C THR A 243 -12.02 -6.99 -4.12
N VAL A 244 -11.65 -6.45 -5.27
CA VAL A 244 -11.36 -5.02 -5.46
C VAL A 244 -12.46 -4.46 -6.34
N ARG A 245 -13.07 -3.37 -5.92
CA ARG A 245 -14.10 -2.66 -6.64
C ARG A 245 -13.48 -1.55 -7.49
N ILE A 246 -13.88 -1.52 -8.74
CA ILE A 246 -13.72 -0.34 -9.59
C ILE A 246 -14.97 0.51 -9.37
N PRO A 247 -14.86 1.73 -8.81
CA PRO A 247 -16.02 2.54 -8.48
C PRO A 247 -16.82 2.88 -9.73
N TRP A 248 -18.15 2.90 -9.58
CA TRP A 248 -19.03 3.38 -10.65
C TRP A 248 -18.64 4.81 -11.02
N LEU A 249 -18.60 5.15 -12.31
CA LEU A 249 -18.37 6.54 -12.70
C LEU A 249 -19.59 7.40 -12.34
N VAL A 250 -19.60 7.91 -11.11
CA VAL A 250 -20.69 8.71 -10.55
C VAL A 250 -20.72 10.09 -11.19
N GLY A 251 -21.81 10.32 -11.92
CA GLY A 251 -22.27 11.61 -12.42
C GLY A 251 -23.75 11.56 -12.79
N ARG A 252 -24.52 10.66 -12.14
CA ARG A 252 -25.93 10.29 -12.42
C ARG A 252 -26.25 9.86 -13.87
N ARG A 253 -25.24 9.67 -14.72
CA ARG A 253 -25.43 9.39 -16.15
C ARG A 253 -25.01 8.00 -16.58
N GLY A 254 -24.17 7.25 -15.86
CA GLY A 254 -23.82 5.88 -16.29
C GLY A 254 -25.02 4.94 -16.15
N THR A 255 -25.55 4.41 -17.26
CA THR A 255 -26.71 3.47 -17.27
C THR A 255 -26.28 2.01 -17.29
N SER A 256 -25.08 1.73 -17.82
CA SER A 256 -24.47 0.40 -17.81
C SER A 256 -22.95 0.49 -17.91
N ALA A 257 -22.26 -0.54 -17.40
CA ALA A 257 -20.84 -0.78 -17.61
C ALA A 257 -20.70 -2.17 -18.23
N VAL A 258 -19.98 -2.26 -19.34
CA VAL A 258 -19.61 -3.53 -19.96
C VAL A 258 -18.10 -3.68 -19.81
N PRO A 259 -17.63 -4.59 -18.93
CA PRO A 259 -16.20 -4.86 -18.85
C PRO A 259 -15.73 -5.49 -20.15
N GLU A 260 -14.67 -4.92 -20.74
CA GLU A 260 -13.92 -5.59 -21.79
C GLU A 260 -13.11 -6.73 -21.14
N PRO A 261 -12.79 -7.81 -21.89
CA PRO A 261 -11.92 -8.85 -21.37
C PRO A 261 -10.63 -8.25 -20.80
N ALA A 262 -10.33 -8.51 -19.52
CA ALA A 262 -9.08 -8.08 -18.93
C ALA A 262 -7.91 -8.66 -19.73
N SER A 263 -6.93 -7.82 -20.03
CA SER A 263 -5.78 -8.18 -20.85
C SER A 263 -4.52 -8.13 -20.00
N GLY A 264 -3.58 -9.04 -20.30
CA GLY A 264 -2.32 -9.11 -19.58
C GLY A 264 -2.42 -9.61 -18.13
N VAL A 265 -3.54 -10.22 -17.72
CA VAL A 265 -3.69 -10.80 -16.38
C VAL A 265 -2.72 -11.97 -16.20
N LYS A 266 -1.93 -11.88 -15.12
CA LYS A 266 -0.98 -12.90 -14.72
C LYS A 266 -1.22 -13.36 -13.30
N ILE A 267 -0.97 -14.65 -13.12
CA ILE A 267 -1.03 -15.32 -11.82
C ILE A 267 0.32 -15.93 -11.55
N VAL A 268 0.68 -15.79 -10.29
CA VAL A 268 1.96 -16.13 -9.72
C VAL A 268 1.68 -16.96 -8.48
N GLY A 269 2.39 -18.09 -8.31
CA GLY A 269 2.37 -18.84 -7.06
C GLY A 269 1.17 -19.79 -6.82
N ILE A 270 0.33 -20.09 -7.82
CA ILE A 270 -0.79 -21.04 -7.69
C ILE A 270 -0.47 -22.34 -8.45
N ASP A 271 -0.76 -23.50 -7.85
CA ASP A 271 -0.30 -24.87 -8.18
C ASP A 271 -0.11 -25.25 -9.66
N ASP A 272 0.80 -26.20 -9.89
CA ASP A 272 1.21 -26.73 -11.21
C ASP A 272 0.18 -27.59 -11.95
N VAL A 273 -1.08 -27.62 -11.51
CA VAL A 273 -2.11 -28.45 -12.12
C VAL A 273 -2.68 -27.76 -13.36
N TRP A 274 -2.41 -28.34 -14.53
CA TRP A 274 -3.15 -28.10 -15.77
C TRP A 274 -4.51 -28.78 -15.65
N ARG A 275 -5.51 -28.05 -15.19
CA ARG A 275 -6.91 -28.42 -15.46
C ARG A 275 -7.52 -27.30 -16.27
N THR A 276 -8.33 -27.68 -17.23
CA THR A 276 -9.15 -26.83 -18.08
C THR A 276 -10.00 -25.93 -17.19
N VAL A 277 -9.49 -24.74 -16.84
CA VAL A 277 -10.19 -23.79 -15.96
C VAL A 277 -11.23 -23.05 -16.79
N SER A 278 -12.41 -23.66 -16.90
CA SER A 278 -13.66 -22.94 -17.13
C SER A 278 -14.27 -22.36 -15.83
N SER A 279 -13.54 -22.38 -14.70
CA SER A 279 -14.08 -22.03 -13.37
C SER A 279 -13.09 -21.28 -12.45
N GLY A 280 -13.37 -20.00 -12.15
CA GLY A 280 -13.18 -19.44 -10.79
C GLY A 280 -11.97 -18.54 -10.45
N VAL A 281 -10.99 -18.31 -11.33
CA VAL A 281 -9.69 -17.77 -10.84
C VAL A 281 -9.59 -16.23 -10.85
N THR A 282 -10.38 -15.54 -11.67
CA THR A 282 -10.67 -14.11 -11.53
C THR A 282 -12.07 -13.86 -12.07
N GLU A 283 -12.98 -13.48 -11.18
CA GLU A 283 -14.38 -13.22 -11.50
C GLU A 283 -14.61 -11.73 -11.62
N ILE A 284 -15.24 -11.32 -12.72
CA ILE A 284 -15.68 -9.94 -12.92
C ILE A 284 -17.20 -9.94 -12.82
N SER A 285 -17.75 -9.15 -11.90
CA SER A 285 -19.19 -8.89 -11.84
C SER A 285 -19.48 -7.40 -11.91
N VAL A 286 -20.66 -7.05 -12.40
CA VAL A 286 -21.09 -5.65 -12.53
C VAL A 286 -22.26 -5.42 -11.59
N LEU A 287 -22.04 -4.62 -10.54
CA LEU A 287 -23.09 -4.12 -9.67
C LEU A 287 -23.57 -2.77 -10.21
N LYS A 288 -24.72 -2.79 -10.88
CA LYS A 288 -25.26 -1.61 -11.57
C LYS A 288 -25.45 -0.45 -10.59
N GLY A 289 -24.74 0.65 -10.85
CA GLY A 289 -24.80 1.86 -10.03
C GLY A 289 -23.83 1.89 -8.85
N GLU A 290 -23.16 0.77 -8.54
CA GLU A 290 -22.22 0.65 -7.43
C GLU A 290 -20.78 0.49 -7.91
N GLY A 291 -20.52 -0.45 -8.83
CA GLY A 291 -19.17 -0.67 -9.33
C GLY A 291 -19.00 -1.91 -10.21
N VAL A 292 -17.75 -2.15 -10.61
CA VAL A 292 -17.32 -3.40 -11.24
C VAL A 292 -16.41 -4.13 -10.25
N LEU A 293 -16.78 -5.33 -9.84
CA LEU A 293 -16.04 -6.12 -8.87
C LEU A 293 -15.01 -6.99 -9.58
N LEU A 294 -13.74 -6.89 -9.18
CA LEU A 294 -12.66 -7.78 -9.58
C LEU A 294 -12.37 -8.71 -8.40
N THR A 295 -12.74 -9.99 -8.51
CA THR A 295 -12.52 -10.95 -7.43
C THR A 295 -11.44 -11.96 -7.78
N PHE A 296 -10.47 -12.11 -6.88
CA PHE A 296 -9.29 -12.96 -7.03
C PHE A 296 -9.36 -14.13 -6.06
N ASP A 297 -9.03 -15.33 -6.54
CA ASP A 297 -8.94 -16.53 -5.69
C ASP A 297 -7.55 -16.63 -5.04
N LEU A 298 -7.44 -16.20 -3.79
CA LEU A 298 -6.23 -16.29 -2.97
C LEU A 298 -6.30 -17.46 -1.97
N SER A 299 -7.06 -18.51 -2.29
CA SER A 299 -7.26 -19.68 -1.41
C SER A 299 -6.01 -20.58 -1.32
N ALA A 300 -5.03 -20.40 -2.21
CA ALA A 300 -3.74 -21.08 -2.07
C ALA A 300 -3.08 -20.70 -0.73
N PRO A 301 -2.39 -21.63 -0.04
CA PRO A 301 -1.71 -21.33 1.20
C PRO A 301 -0.80 -20.11 1.04
N THR A 302 -0.80 -19.21 2.04
CA THR A 302 -0.01 -17.96 1.99
C THR A 302 1.48 -18.20 1.76
N SER A 303 2.02 -19.35 2.17
CA SER A 303 3.40 -19.79 1.88
C SER A 303 3.73 -19.94 0.38
N LYS A 304 2.71 -19.98 -0.48
CA LYS A 304 2.84 -20.00 -1.94
C LYS A 304 2.85 -18.61 -2.55
N HIS A 305 2.61 -17.58 -1.75
CA HIS A 305 2.64 -16.18 -2.15
C HIS A 305 1.73 -15.89 -3.37
N PRO A 306 0.43 -16.24 -3.33
CA PRO A 306 -0.45 -16.02 -4.46
C PRO A 306 -0.55 -14.52 -4.79
N LEU A 307 -0.40 -14.19 -6.07
CA LEU A 307 -0.37 -12.82 -6.56
C LEU A 307 -1.00 -12.73 -7.96
N TYR A 308 -1.88 -11.75 -8.11
CA TYR A 308 -2.57 -11.39 -9.34
C TYR A 308 -2.16 -9.99 -9.75
N PHE A 309 -1.93 -9.76 -11.04
CA PHE A 309 -1.78 -8.42 -11.58
C PHE A 309 -2.16 -8.36 -13.05
N GLY A 310 -2.57 -7.19 -13.51
CA GLY A 310 -2.97 -7.01 -14.91
C GLY A 310 -3.63 -5.68 -15.20
N THR A 311 -4.34 -5.63 -16.32
CA THR A 311 -5.14 -4.48 -16.75
C THR A 311 -6.53 -4.93 -17.21
N ILE A 312 -7.54 -4.09 -16.99
CA ILE A 312 -8.91 -4.27 -17.50
C ILE A 312 -9.40 -3.00 -18.17
N GLY A 313 -10.01 -3.14 -19.35
CA GLY A 313 -10.74 -2.07 -20.02
C GLY A 313 -12.22 -2.12 -19.65
N LEU A 314 -12.86 -0.97 -19.48
CA LEU A 314 -14.29 -0.84 -19.24
C LEU A 314 -14.91 0.06 -20.31
N GLN A 315 -16.01 -0.40 -20.92
CA GLN A 315 -16.87 0.43 -21.74
C GLN A 315 -18.09 0.88 -20.94
N TRP A 316 -18.33 2.18 -20.90
CA TRP A 316 -19.44 2.78 -20.17
C TRP A 316 -20.49 3.27 -21.16
N THR A 317 -21.76 3.01 -20.86
CA THR A 317 -22.89 3.66 -21.54
C THR A 317 -23.46 4.73 -20.62
N PHE A 318 -23.68 5.93 -21.18
CA PHE A 318 -24.28 7.05 -20.45
C PHE A 318 -25.70 7.34 -20.93
N ALA A 319 -26.57 7.79 -20.03
CA ALA A 319 -27.86 8.38 -20.35
C ALA A 319 -27.65 9.64 -21.19
N PRO A 320 -28.56 9.92 -22.15
CA PRO A 320 -28.58 11.19 -22.85
C PRO A 320 -28.57 12.36 -21.87
N PRO A 321 -27.86 13.46 -22.17
CA PRO A 321 -28.02 14.67 -21.39
C PRO A 321 -29.52 15.07 -21.40
N PRO A 322 -30.10 15.46 -20.26
CA PRO A 322 -31.47 15.95 -20.25
C PRO A 322 -31.59 17.13 -21.21
N THR A 323 -32.66 17.15 -22.01
CA THR A 323 -33.05 18.29 -22.84
C THR A 323 -33.41 19.46 -21.93
N SER A 324 -32.42 20.24 -21.52
CA SER A 324 -32.68 21.49 -20.80
C SER A 324 -33.28 22.51 -21.78
N ARG A 325 -34.53 22.90 -21.56
CA ARG A 325 -34.97 24.24 -21.96
C ARG A 325 -34.08 25.23 -21.22
N SER A 326 -33.45 26.11 -21.98
CA SER A 326 -32.60 27.18 -21.45
C SER A 326 -33.38 28.02 -20.44
N THR A 327 -33.02 27.90 -19.16
CA THR A 327 -33.12 29.01 -18.22
C THR A 327 -31.72 29.25 -17.71
N ALA A 328 -31.09 30.30 -18.23
CA ALA A 328 -29.79 30.77 -17.80
C ALA A 328 -29.88 31.22 -16.33
N ALA A 329 -29.47 30.33 -15.41
CA ALA A 329 -29.07 30.73 -14.08
C ALA A 329 -27.55 30.58 -14.01
N SER A 330 -26.86 31.72 -14.01
CA SER A 330 -25.42 31.82 -13.89
C SER A 330 -24.97 31.19 -12.56
N ALA A 331 -24.38 30.00 -12.63
CA ALA A 331 -23.61 29.47 -11.51
C ALA A 331 -22.29 30.24 -11.41
N PRO A 332 -21.86 30.66 -10.20
CA PRO A 332 -20.58 31.32 -10.03
C PRO A 332 -19.43 30.35 -10.36
N PRO A 333 -18.30 30.85 -10.89
CA PRO A 333 -17.21 30.00 -11.32
C PRO A 333 -16.52 29.34 -10.11
N VAL A 334 -16.76 28.04 -9.91
CA VAL A 334 -15.90 27.23 -9.05
C VAL A 334 -14.62 26.94 -9.82
N THR A 335 -13.59 27.75 -9.55
CA THR A 335 -12.23 27.48 -10.00
C THR A 335 -11.69 26.34 -9.14
N PRO A 336 -11.19 25.22 -9.70
CA PRO A 336 -10.37 24.31 -8.92
C PRO A 336 -9.05 25.04 -8.68
N ARG A 337 -8.88 25.61 -7.48
CA ARG A 337 -7.58 26.06 -6.97
C ARG A 337 -6.76 24.82 -6.66
N ASN A 338 -6.22 24.19 -7.70
CA ASN A 338 -5.05 23.34 -7.58
C ASN A 338 -3.86 24.26 -7.32
N SER A 339 -3.63 24.52 -6.05
CA SER A 339 -2.40 25.09 -5.54
C SER A 339 -2.06 24.39 -4.23
N ALA A 340 -1.99 23.06 -4.27
CA ALA A 340 -1.25 22.31 -3.27
C ALA A 340 0.23 22.63 -3.49
N ARG A 341 0.68 23.75 -2.94
CA ARG A 341 2.09 23.97 -2.68
C ARG A 341 2.49 22.86 -1.72
N ALA A 342 3.31 21.91 -2.19
CA ALA A 342 3.86 20.84 -1.38
C ALA A 342 4.32 21.42 -0.04
N ALA A 343 3.53 21.16 1.01
CA ALA A 343 3.96 21.44 2.36
C ALA A 343 5.12 20.49 2.58
N ARG A 344 6.34 21.02 2.55
CA ARG A 344 7.53 20.30 2.99
C ARG A 344 7.20 19.76 4.37
N SER A 345 7.05 18.45 4.51
CA SER A 345 7.02 17.84 5.84
C SER A 345 8.27 18.34 6.55
N ARG A 346 8.10 18.78 7.80
CA ARG A 346 9.24 19.15 8.64
C ARG A 346 10.12 17.90 8.70
N LYS A 347 11.34 18.01 8.18
CA LYS A 347 12.35 16.95 8.16
C LYS A 347 12.67 16.49 9.58
N ASN A 348 11.87 15.57 10.10
CA ASN A 348 12.35 14.64 11.10
C ASN A 348 13.40 13.74 10.42
N PRO A 349 14.36 13.20 11.17
CA PRO A 349 15.42 12.38 10.60
C PRO A 349 14.88 10.99 10.23
N ASP A 350 14.22 10.94 9.08
CA ASP A 350 13.81 9.74 8.33
C ASP A 350 14.89 8.65 8.42
N ILE A 351 14.54 7.45 8.90
CA ILE A 351 15.56 6.46 9.27
C ILE A 351 16.30 5.95 8.03
N GLU A 352 15.60 5.84 6.91
CA GLU A 352 16.03 5.55 5.55
C GLU A 352 17.07 6.59 5.12
N VAL A 353 16.83 7.89 5.38
CA VAL A 353 17.81 8.94 5.11
C VAL A 353 19.04 8.82 6.02
N GLN A 354 18.89 8.40 7.28
CA GLN A 354 20.04 8.15 8.15
C GLN A 354 20.88 6.98 7.65
N VAL A 355 20.24 5.88 7.24
CA VAL A 355 20.87 4.70 6.66
C VAL A 355 21.56 5.07 5.35
N GLU A 356 20.86 5.76 4.45
CA GLU A 356 21.40 6.23 3.17
C GLU A 356 22.63 7.13 3.37
N ARG A 357 22.62 8.03 4.37
CA ARG A 357 23.79 8.86 4.72
C ARG A 357 24.98 8.04 5.19
N LEU A 358 24.77 6.98 5.97
CA LEU A 358 25.86 6.07 6.34
C LEU A 358 26.48 5.47 5.07
N TRP A 359 25.65 4.97 4.17
CA TRP A 359 26.15 4.39 2.93
C TRP A 359 26.86 5.40 2.04
N LYS A 360 26.29 6.59 1.83
CA LYS A 360 26.89 7.66 1.00
C LYS A 360 28.25 8.14 1.52
N ARG A 361 28.54 8.02 2.82
CA ARG A 361 29.85 8.37 3.42
C ARG A 361 30.95 7.38 3.06
N LEU A 362 30.62 6.16 2.66
CA LEU A 362 31.61 5.13 2.36
C LEU A 362 32.23 5.32 0.96
N PRO A 363 33.55 5.05 0.78
CA PRO A 363 34.17 5.04 -0.54
C PRO A 363 33.42 4.13 -1.51
N GLN A 364 33.35 4.50 -2.79
CA GLN A 364 32.60 3.73 -3.81
C GLN A 364 33.01 2.25 -3.86
N ARG A 365 34.30 1.95 -3.73
CA ARG A 365 34.79 0.55 -3.69
C ARG A 365 34.22 -0.23 -2.52
N VAL A 366 34.17 0.37 -1.32
CA VAL A 366 33.62 -0.25 -0.11
C VAL A 366 32.12 -0.46 -0.27
N ARG A 367 31.40 0.53 -0.82
CA ARG A 367 29.98 0.39 -1.17
C ARG A 367 29.77 -0.79 -2.10
N SER A 368 30.48 -0.85 -3.23
CA SER A 368 30.33 -1.94 -4.21
C SER A 368 30.58 -3.33 -3.60
N THR A 369 31.60 -3.48 -2.74
CA THR A 369 31.85 -4.74 -2.02
C THR A 369 30.71 -5.08 -1.06
N ALA A 370 30.17 -4.10 -0.35
CA ALA A 370 29.03 -4.30 0.54
C ALA A 370 27.77 -4.68 -0.24
N ARG A 371 27.49 -4.03 -1.38
CA ARG A 371 26.36 -4.38 -2.27
C ARG A 371 26.41 -5.83 -2.71
N ALA A 372 27.59 -6.35 -3.03
CA ALA A 372 27.76 -7.74 -3.45
C ALA A 372 27.36 -8.78 -2.37
N LEU A 373 27.30 -8.37 -1.09
CA LEU A 373 26.85 -9.21 0.01
C LEU A 373 25.31 -9.21 0.18
N LEU A 374 24.61 -8.28 -0.45
CA LEU A 374 23.18 -8.03 -0.29
C LEU A 374 22.37 -8.64 -1.45
N ARG A 375 22.71 -9.87 -1.86
CA ARG A 375 21.99 -10.59 -2.92
C ARG A 375 20.49 -10.63 -2.60
N ARG A 376 19.67 -10.16 -3.52
CA ARG A 376 18.21 -10.24 -3.42
C ARG A 376 17.72 -11.66 -3.68
N PRO A 377 17.00 -12.29 -2.75
CA PRO A 377 16.22 -13.47 -3.07
C PRO A 377 15.03 -13.05 -3.94
N ARG A 378 15.17 -13.12 -5.27
CA ARG A 378 14.01 -12.96 -6.16
C ARG A 378 13.02 -14.09 -5.91
N LEU A 379 11.75 -13.74 -5.72
CA LEU A 379 10.68 -14.71 -5.74
C LEU A 379 10.65 -15.41 -7.11
N THR A 380 10.87 -16.72 -7.12
CA THR A 380 10.77 -17.52 -8.34
C THR A 380 9.33 -17.98 -8.49
N LEU A 381 8.61 -17.30 -9.37
CA LEU A 381 7.16 -17.41 -9.46
C LEU A 381 6.74 -18.04 -10.79
N PRO A 382 5.98 -19.16 -10.79
CA PRO A 382 5.48 -19.75 -12.02
C PRO A 382 4.52 -18.75 -12.68
N LYS A 383 4.72 -18.48 -13.97
CA LYS A 383 3.96 -17.48 -14.72
C LYS A 383 2.81 -18.14 -15.47
N ARG A 384 1.57 -17.77 -15.17
CA ARG A 384 0.38 -18.21 -15.93
C ARG A 384 -0.39 -17.01 -16.47
N ARG A 385 -0.95 -17.12 -17.68
CA ARG A 385 -1.88 -16.14 -18.26
C ARG A 385 -3.29 -16.69 -18.13
N LEU A 386 -4.18 -15.97 -17.47
CA LEU A 386 -5.60 -16.34 -17.40
C LEU A 386 -6.47 -15.28 -18.08
N ARG A 387 -7.70 -15.69 -18.42
CA ARG A 387 -8.76 -14.79 -18.88
C ARG A 387 -9.79 -14.67 -17.76
N PRO A 388 -10.27 -13.46 -17.45
CA PRO A 388 -11.34 -13.32 -16.48
C PRO A 388 -12.66 -13.86 -17.04
N ARG A 389 -13.57 -14.23 -16.14
CA ARG A 389 -14.93 -14.62 -16.49
C ARG A 389 -15.92 -13.59 -15.96
N MET A 390 -16.85 -13.17 -16.81
CA MET A 390 -17.99 -12.36 -16.38
C MET A 390 -19.03 -13.27 -15.72
N ILE A 391 -19.49 -12.89 -14.54
CA ILE A 391 -20.53 -13.59 -13.80
C ILE A 391 -21.58 -12.60 -13.29
N GLU A 392 -22.77 -13.11 -12.98
CA GLU A 392 -23.76 -12.34 -12.25
C GLU A 392 -23.25 -12.06 -10.82
N PRO A 393 -23.58 -10.89 -10.23
CA PRO A 393 -23.18 -10.60 -8.87
C PRO A 393 -23.73 -11.65 -7.88
N PRO A 394 -22.96 -12.03 -6.85
CA PRO A 394 -23.45 -12.97 -5.85
C PRO A 394 -24.69 -12.42 -5.15
N LEU A 395 -25.71 -13.26 -4.98
CA LEU A 395 -26.96 -12.91 -4.28
C LEU A 395 -26.81 -12.82 -2.76
N SER A 396 -25.65 -13.17 -2.21
CA SER A 396 -25.41 -13.23 -0.76
C SER A 396 -24.13 -12.48 -0.39
N PRO A 397 -24.10 -11.79 0.76
CA PRO A 397 -22.90 -11.14 1.26
C PRO A 397 -21.75 -12.15 1.39
N GLN A 398 -20.53 -11.72 1.06
CA GLN A 398 -19.35 -12.50 1.35
C GLN A 398 -19.25 -12.73 2.86
N ARG A 399 -18.79 -13.92 3.27
CA ARG A 399 -18.56 -14.22 4.69
C ARG A 399 -17.36 -13.40 5.17
N ALA A 400 -17.46 -12.80 6.35
CA ALA A 400 -16.33 -12.08 6.94
C ALA A 400 -15.13 -13.01 7.00
N MET A 401 -13.96 -12.52 6.58
CA MET A 401 -12.74 -13.28 6.81
C MET A 401 -12.60 -13.49 8.33
N ASP A 402 -12.32 -14.73 8.74
CA ASP A 402 -12.10 -15.05 10.16
C ASP A 402 -10.97 -14.15 10.72
N ALA A 403 -10.95 -14.00 12.06
CA ALA A 403 -10.08 -13.09 12.80
C ALA A 403 -8.63 -12.99 12.28
N PHE A 404 -8.07 -11.78 12.39
CA PHE A 404 -6.73 -11.37 11.97
C PHE A 404 -5.71 -12.51 12.10
N VAL A 405 -5.11 -12.93 10.98
CA VAL A 405 -4.09 -13.99 11.00
C VAL A 405 -2.91 -13.48 11.80
N ALA A 406 -2.56 -14.20 12.87
CA ALA A 406 -1.41 -13.83 13.69
C ALA A 406 -0.17 -13.68 12.78
N PRO A 407 0.46 -12.49 12.78
CA PRO A 407 1.63 -12.24 11.94
C PRO A 407 2.76 -13.17 12.34
N ARG A 408 3.63 -13.47 11.37
CA ARG A 408 4.73 -14.43 11.55
C ARG A 408 6.02 -13.79 11.13
N LEU A 409 7.11 -14.07 11.84
CA LEU A 409 8.46 -13.72 11.42
C LEU A 409 8.69 -14.12 9.95
N ASP A 410 9.12 -13.17 9.13
CA ASP A 410 9.49 -13.42 7.74
C ASP A 410 10.99 -13.75 7.66
N PRO A 411 11.37 -14.99 7.29
CA PRO A 411 12.77 -15.35 7.14
C PRO A 411 13.51 -14.50 6.09
N ARG A 412 12.81 -13.98 5.07
CA ARG A 412 13.37 -13.13 4.03
C ARG A 412 13.76 -11.76 4.58
N VAL A 413 12.85 -11.12 5.31
CA VAL A 413 13.10 -9.82 5.97
C VAL A 413 14.23 -9.96 6.99
N ILE A 414 14.19 -11.00 7.81
CA ILE A 414 15.24 -11.27 8.80
C ILE A 414 16.59 -11.50 8.12
N ALA A 415 16.63 -12.25 7.02
CA ALA A 415 17.85 -12.49 6.26
C ALA A 415 18.38 -11.19 5.62
N ARG A 416 17.50 -10.35 5.04
CA ARG A 416 17.82 -9.03 4.47
C ARG A 416 18.42 -8.12 5.54
N SER A 417 17.71 -7.91 6.65
CA SER A 417 18.15 -7.10 7.80
C SER A 417 19.50 -7.59 8.36
N THR A 418 19.65 -8.91 8.53
CA THR A 418 20.91 -9.51 9.01
C THR A 418 22.06 -9.25 8.02
N ALA A 419 21.82 -9.41 6.72
CA ALA A 419 22.82 -9.16 5.69
C ALA A 419 23.22 -7.68 5.64
N GLN A 420 22.25 -6.76 5.72
CA GLN A 420 22.48 -5.31 5.77
C GLN A 420 23.29 -4.91 7.00
N GLY A 421 22.92 -5.39 8.19
CA GLY A 421 23.68 -5.14 9.42
C GLY A 421 25.12 -5.64 9.32
N ARG A 422 25.34 -6.85 8.79
CA ARG A 422 26.69 -7.41 8.55
C ARG A 422 27.48 -6.58 7.54
N ALA A 423 26.85 -6.16 6.44
CA ALA A 423 27.48 -5.36 5.40
C ALA A 423 27.90 -3.99 5.94
N LEU A 424 27.04 -3.33 6.72
CA LEU A 424 27.32 -2.05 7.36
C LEU A 424 28.46 -2.18 8.38
N CYS A 425 28.42 -3.21 9.22
CA CYS A 425 29.48 -3.49 10.19
C CYS A 425 30.83 -3.76 9.52
N ARG A 426 30.85 -4.56 8.45
CA ARG A 426 32.06 -4.81 7.66
C ARG A 426 32.60 -3.51 7.05
N ALA A 427 31.73 -2.71 6.44
CA ALA A 427 32.11 -1.46 5.79
C ALA A 427 32.73 -0.45 6.77
N TYR A 428 32.24 -0.42 8.01
CA TYR A 428 32.72 0.46 9.07
C TYR A 428 33.72 -0.18 10.05
N LYS A 429 34.28 -1.36 9.72
CA LYS A 429 35.21 -2.09 10.61
C LYS A 429 34.67 -2.22 12.04
N ASN A 430 33.39 -2.59 12.16
CA ASN A 430 32.62 -2.73 13.39
C ASN A 430 32.39 -1.44 14.20
N ARG A 431 32.63 -0.25 13.62
CA ARG A 431 32.45 1.05 14.26
C ARG A 431 31.52 1.95 13.45
N VAL A 432 30.23 1.61 13.44
CA VAL A 432 29.22 2.39 12.71
C VAL A 432 28.98 3.73 13.44
N PRO A 433 29.21 4.88 12.78
CA PRO A 433 29.05 6.19 13.40
C PRO A 433 27.63 6.41 13.91
N GLY A 434 27.50 6.82 15.16
CA GLY A 434 26.19 7.08 15.76
C GLY A 434 25.38 5.83 16.11
N TYR A 435 25.96 4.63 16.08
CA TYR A 435 25.28 3.38 16.45
C TYR A 435 26.18 2.45 17.28
N PRO A 436 26.50 2.79 18.55
CA PRO A 436 27.33 1.96 19.42
C PRO A 436 26.70 0.57 19.63
N GLY A 437 27.54 -0.46 19.51
CA GLY A 437 27.17 -1.86 19.72
C GLY A 437 26.28 -2.51 18.64
N ILE A 438 25.99 -1.79 17.54
CA ILE A 438 25.24 -2.38 16.42
C ILE A 438 25.90 -3.61 15.82
N CYS A 439 27.22 -3.65 15.86
CA CYS A 439 27.99 -4.78 15.38
C CYS A 439 28.15 -5.80 16.50
N PRO A 440 27.87 -7.09 16.25
CA PRO A 440 28.13 -8.13 17.23
C PRO A 440 29.60 -8.07 17.61
N HIS A 441 29.90 -8.15 18.91
CA HIS A 441 31.27 -8.30 19.36
C HIS A 441 31.87 -9.52 18.65
N ALA A 442 32.99 -9.33 17.95
CA ALA A 442 33.75 -10.47 17.45
C ALA A 442 34.02 -11.35 18.67
N ARG A 443 33.44 -12.56 18.71
CA ARG A 443 33.89 -13.56 19.67
C ARG A 443 35.38 -13.67 19.40
N ARG A 444 36.20 -13.21 20.36
CA ARG A 444 37.64 -13.48 20.36
C ARG A 444 37.73 -15.00 20.31
N LYS A 445 38.11 -15.54 19.16
CA LYS A 445 38.62 -16.90 19.08
C LYS A 445 40.07 -16.86 19.57
#